data_AF-A0A954RGE9-F1
#
_entry.id   AF-A0A954RGE9-F1
#
_cell.length_a   1.000
_cell.length_b   1.000
_cell.length_c   1.000
_cell.angle_alpha   90.00
_cell.angle_beta   90.00
_cell.angle_gamma   90.00
#
_symmetry.space_group_name_H-M   'P 1'
#
loop_
_entity.id
_entity.type
_entity.pdbx_description
1 polymer ?
#
loop_
_entity_poly.entity_id
_entity_poly.type
_entity_poly.pdbx_seq_one_letter_code
_entity_poly.pdbx_strand_id
1 'polypeptide(L)'
;MDAVSFDARLAELCLVQPAMAEPTRHGADLADPFNAVAAAPAPAKQSVDELALFGGPVAFPEPLHVGRPNLGDRERFLARVADLWDRRYLSNDGPYVREFEQQVARRAGARYCVAISNGTTALELTARALQLTG
;
A
#
# COMPACT_ATOMS: atom_id res chain seq x y z
N MET A 1 2.58 -28.82 22.35
CA MET A 1 3.69 -28.91 21.39
C MET A 1 3.23 -28.37 20.04
N ASP A 2 3.26 -27.09 19.72
CA ASP A 2 3.46 -25.88 20.51
C ASP A 2 2.60 -24.79 19.88
N ALA A 3 1.70 -24.23 20.69
CA ALA A 3 1.08 -22.96 20.39
C ALA A 3 2.22 -21.94 20.31
N VAL A 4 2.35 -21.29 19.16
CA VAL A 4 3.13 -20.07 19.04
C VAL A 4 2.55 -19.11 20.07
N SER A 5 3.22 -19.04 21.21
CA SER A 5 2.96 -18.13 22.32
C SER A 5 3.14 -16.72 21.78
N PHE A 6 2.07 -16.17 21.20
CA PHE A 6 1.95 -14.75 20.92
C PHE A 6 1.75 -14.08 22.28
N ASP A 7 2.88 -13.83 22.93
CA ASP A 7 2.97 -13.28 24.27
C ASP A 7 2.16 -11.97 24.31
N ALA A 8 1.16 -11.93 25.18
CA ALA A 8 0.22 -10.82 25.37
C ALA A 8 0.91 -9.49 25.76
N ARG A 9 2.24 -9.48 25.88
CA ARG A 9 3.08 -8.31 26.15
C ARG A 9 3.19 -7.32 24.99
N LEU A 10 2.87 -7.69 23.76
CA LEU A 10 2.87 -6.75 22.63
C LEU A 10 1.67 -5.79 22.64
N ALA A 11 0.57 -6.18 23.30
CA ALA A 11 -0.60 -5.32 23.46
C ALA A 11 -0.40 -4.23 24.53
N GLU A 12 0.45 -4.46 25.54
CA GLU A 12 0.71 -3.48 26.62
C GLU A 12 1.66 -2.35 26.21
N LEU A 13 2.53 -2.56 25.23
CA LEU A 13 3.50 -1.54 24.78
C LEU A 13 2.85 -0.34 24.06
N CYS A 14 1.59 -0.45 23.64
CA CYS A 14 0.86 0.61 22.94
C CYS A 14 0.13 1.60 23.88
N LEU A 15 0.12 1.39 25.21
CA LEU A 15 -0.74 2.15 26.12
C LEU A 15 -0.11 3.32 26.89
N VAL A 16 1.17 3.68 26.66
CA VAL A 16 1.80 4.79 27.40
C VAL A 16 2.54 5.78 26.50
N GLN A 17 1.83 6.77 25.96
CA GLN A 17 2.26 8.18 25.85
C GLN A 17 1.05 9.04 25.38
N PRO A 18 0.73 10.18 26.02
CA PRO A 18 -0.22 11.16 25.49
C PRO A 18 0.54 12.24 24.71
N ALA A 19 0.18 12.46 23.45
CA ALA A 19 0.55 13.69 22.74
C ALA A 19 -0.61 14.11 21.83
N MET A 20 -1.23 15.21 22.24
CA MET A 20 -2.24 15.95 21.49
C MET A 20 -1.60 16.50 20.21
N ALA A 21 -2.18 16.22 19.05
CA ALA A 21 -1.79 16.88 17.80
C ALA A 21 -3.06 17.31 17.06
N GLU A 22 -3.18 18.63 16.88
CA GLU A 22 -4.27 19.30 16.17
C GLU A 22 -4.35 18.91 14.68
N PRO A 23 -5.54 18.98 14.06
CA PRO A 23 -5.74 18.57 12.68
C PRO A 23 -5.13 19.60 11.73
N THR A 24 -3.93 19.33 11.22
CA THR A 24 -3.34 20.12 10.12
C THR A 24 -4.01 19.72 8.80
N ARG A 25 -4.92 20.56 8.33
CA ARG A 25 -5.47 20.48 6.96
C ARG A 25 -4.33 20.73 5.97
N HIS A 26 -3.92 19.74 5.19
CA HIS A 26 -3.14 19.95 3.97
C HIS A 26 -3.59 18.93 2.91
N GLY A 27 -4.63 19.30 2.18
CA GLY A 27 -4.90 18.80 0.84
C GLY A 27 -4.52 19.90 -0.15
N ALA A 28 -3.45 19.67 -0.90
CA ALA A 28 -3.15 20.24 -2.22
C ALA A 28 -1.71 19.81 -2.56
N ASP A 29 -1.49 19.38 -3.79
CA ASP A 29 -0.16 19.26 -4.42
C ASP A 29 0.59 17.92 -4.29
N LEU A 30 -0.11 16.81 -4.56
CA LEU A 30 0.53 15.67 -5.22
C LEU A 30 0.01 15.66 -6.66
N ALA A 31 0.76 16.28 -7.57
CA ALA A 31 0.60 16.03 -8.99
C ALA A 31 0.58 14.52 -9.21
N ASP A 32 -0.48 14.01 -9.82
CA ASP A 32 -0.69 12.59 -10.06
C ASP A 32 0.32 12.08 -11.11
N PRO A 33 1.34 11.29 -10.72
CA PRO A 33 2.35 10.81 -11.65
C PRO A 33 1.80 9.72 -12.59
N PHE A 34 0.53 9.32 -12.48
CA PHE A 34 -0.07 8.21 -13.23
C PHE A 34 -0.66 8.59 -14.58
N ASN A 35 -0.85 9.88 -14.87
CA ASN A 35 -1.32 10.31 -16.20
C ASN A 35 -0.21 10.37 -17.27
N ALA A 36 1.01 9.90 -16.96
CA ALA A 36 2.14 9.90 -17.89
C ALA A 36 2.09 8.78 -18.95
N VAL A 37 1.28 7.73 -18.75
CA VAL A 37 1.03 6.67 -19.76
C VAL A 37 -0.39 6.83 -20.30
N ALA A 38 -0.71 8.01 -20.80
CA ALA A 38 -1.86 8.15 -21.68
C ALA A 38 -1.50 7.47 -23.01
N ALA A 39 -1.90 6.20 -23.17
CA ALA A 39 -1.90 5.57 -24.48
C ALA A 39 -2.73 6.48 -25.42
N ALA A 40 -2.16 6.84 -26.58
CA ALA A 40 -2.88 7.62 -27.57
C ALA A 40 -4.22 6.91 -27.88
N PRO A 41 -5.34 7.65 -28.00
CA PRO A 41 -6.64 7.03 -28.20
C PRO A 41 -6.60 6.19 -29.48
N ALA A 42 -6.98 4.91 -29.36
CA ALA A 42 -7.13 4.04 -30.52
C ALA A 42 -8.17 4.65 -31.49
N PRO A 43 -7.99 4.52 -32.82
CA PRO A 43 -8.93 5.05 -33.79
C PRO A 43 -10.32 4.44 -33.56
N ALA A 44 -11.36 5.28 -33.71
CA ALA A 44 -12.74 4.86 -33.54
C ALA A 44 -13.12 3.86 -34.66
N LYS A 45 -13.46 2.64 -34.26
CA LYS A 45 -13.88 1.56 -35.15
C LYS A 45 -15.32 1.79 -35.63
N GLN A 46 -15.57 1.60 -36.93
CA GLN A 46 -16.86 1.91 -37.58
C GLN A 46 -17.73 0.67 -37.81
N SER A 47 -17.14 -0.53 -37.73
CA SER A 47 -17.82 -1.80 -37.99
C SER A 47 -17.33 -2.93 -37.07
N VAL A 48 -18.10 -4.02 -36.97
CA VAL A 48 -17.74 -5.17 -36.12
C VAL A 48 -16.54 -5.94 -36.66
N ASP A 49 -16.36 -6.03 -37.98
CA ASP A 49 -15.24 -6.76 -38.61
C ASP A 49 -13.88 -6.12 -38.28
N GLU A 50 -13.86 -4.85 -37.87
CA GLU A 50 -12.67 -4.15 -37.40
C GLU A 50 -12.26 -4.53 -35.97
N LEU A 51 -13.14 -5.19 -35.19
CA LEU A 51 -12.80 -5.66 -33.85
C LEU A 51 -11.87 -6.86 -33.95
N ALA A 52 -10.80 -6.87 -33.14
CA ALA A 52 -9.83 -7.96 -33.15
C ALA A 52 -10.45 -9.32 -32.78
N LEU A 53 -11.54 -9.30 -32.00
CA LEU A 53 -12.33 -10.49 -31.69
C LEU A 53 -12.89 -11.18 -32.95
N PHE A 54 -13.14 -10.42 -34.02
CA PHE A 54 -13.69 -10.89 -35.29
C PHE A 54 -12.65 -10.96 -36.42
N GLY A 55 -11.35 -10.93 -36.11
CA GLY A 55 -10.26 -11.02 -37.09
C GLY A 55 -9.74 -9.69 -37.61
N GLY A 56 -10.28 -8.56 -37.14
CA GLY A 56 -9.76 -7.23 -37.41
C GLY A 56 -8.44 -6.92 -36.67
N PRO A 57 -7.86 -5.74 -36.89
CA PRO A 57 -6.62 -5.34 -36.23
C PRO A 57 -6.81 -5.06 -34.72
N VAL A 58 -5.81 -5.42 -33.91
CA VAL A 58 -5.74 -5.07 -32.49
C VAL A 58 -5.72 -3.56 -32.31
N ALA A 59 -6.52 -3.05 -31.37
CA ALA A 59 -6.66 -1.61 -31.15
C ALA A 59 -5.43 -0.99 -30.46
N PHE A 60 -4.75 -1.78 -29.63
CA PHE A 60 -3.55 -1.37 -28.90
C PHE A 60 -2.43 -2.36 -29.20
N PRO A 61 -1.20 -1.88 -29.45
CA PRO A 61 -0.05 -2.76 -29.68
C PRO A 61 0.39 -3.49 -28.41
N GLU A 62 0.11 -2.90 -27.23
CA GLU A 62 0.45 -3.46 -25.93
C GLU A 62 -0.81 -3.74 -25.09
N PRO A 63 -0.83 -4.81 -24.28
CA PRO A 63 -1.92 -5.06 -23.35
C PRO A 63 -2.06 -3.97 -22.29
N LEU A 64 -3.29 -3.52 -22.07
CA LEU A 64 -3.63 -2.60 -20.97
C LEU A 64 -4.10 -3.42 -19.76
N HIS A 65 -3.25 -3.51 -18.74
CA HIS A 65 -3.52 -4.31 -17.54
C HIS A 65 -4.24 -3.50 -16.46
N VAL A 66 -5.40 -3.99 -16.02
CA VAL A 66 -6.06 -3.49 -14.80
C VAL A 66 -5.17 -3.81 -13.60
N GLY A 67 -4.94 -2.82 -12.74
CA GLY A 67 -4.15 -2.99 -11.51
C GLY A 67 -2.63 -3.02 -11.73
N ARG A 68 -2.12 -2.58 -12.90
CA ARG A 68 -0.68 -2.42 -13.12
C ARG A 68 -0.09 -1.50 -12.01
N PRO A 69 0.93 -1.95 -11.26
CA PRO A 69 1.46 -1.16 -10.16
C PRO A 69 2.05 0.16 -10.61
N ASN A 70 1.74 1.15 -9.80
CA ASN A 70 2.22 2.50 -9.89
C ASN A 70 3.60 2.59 -9.25
N LEU A 71 4.64 2.57 -10.08
CA LEU A 71 6.03 2.63 -9.62
C LEU A 71 6.39 4.07 -9.25
N GLY A 72 6.84 4.27 -8.01
CA GLY A 72 7.36 5.55 -7.54
C GLY A 72 8.81 5.78 -7.99
N ASP A 73 9.48 6.71 -7.31
CA ASP A 73 10.91 6.98 -7.52
C ASP A 73 11.78 5.75 -7.18
N ARG A 74 12.40 5.18 -8.21
CA ARG A 74 13.24 3.99 -8.11
C ARG A 74 14.49 4.23 -7.27
N GLU A 75 15.15 5.38 -7.42
CA GLU A 75 16.40 5.69 -6.72
C GLU A 75 16.14 5.85 -5.23
N ARG A 76 15.06 6.57 -4.87
CA ARG A 76 14.61 6.70 -3.49
C ARG A 76 14.26 5.36 -2.86
N PHE A 77 13.62 4.46 -3.61
CA PHE A 77 13.33 3.11 -3.12
C PHE A 77 14.62 2.31 -2.85
N LEU A 78 15.54 2.27 -3.82
CA LEU A 78 16.79 1.51 -3.70
C LEU A 78 17.69 2.04 -2.57
N ALA A 79 17.72 3.35 -2.34
CA ALA A 79 18.45 3.94 -1.23
C ALA A 79 17.96 3.42 0.14
N ARG A 80 16.64 3.27 0.34
CA ARG A 80 16.07 2.72 1.57
C ARG A 80 16.37 1.23 1.73
N VAL A 81 16.35 0.47 0.63
CA VAL A 81 16.71 -0.96 0.63
C VAL A 81 18.18 -1.16 0.98
N ALA A 82 19.08 -0.33 0.46
CA ALA A 82 20.50 -0.37 0.82
C ALA A 82 20.71 -0.09 2.31
N ASP A 83 20.06 0.94 2.85
CA ASP A 83 20.15 1.27 4.27
C ASP A 83 19.60 0.15 5.19
N LEU A 84 18.48 -0.50 4.82
CA LEU A 84 17.98 -1.71 5.51
C LEU A 84 19.03 -2.83 5.55
N TRP A 85 19.70 -3.05 4.42
CA TRP A 85 20.71 -4.09 4.26
C TRP A 85 21.96 -3.84 5.12
N ASP A 86 22.50 -2.61 5.06
CA ASP A 86 23.68 -2.21 5.82
C ASP A 86 23.45 -2.29 7.34
N ARG A 87 22.22 -1.97 7.78
CA ARG A 87 21.80 -2.13 9.18
C ARG A 87 21.61 -3.58 9.61
N ARG A 88 21.48 -4.51 8.65
CA ARG A 88 21.06 -5.90 8.88
C ARG A 88 19.74 -6.00 9.64
N TYR A 89 18.83 -5.04 9.42
CA TYR A 89 17.54 -4.96 10.08
C TYR A 89 16.41 -4.89 9.05
N LEU A 90 15.92 -6.06 8.65
CA LEU A 90 15.07 -6.22 7.45
C LEU A 90 13.57 -6.34 7.76
N SER A 91 13.17 -6.53 9.02
CA SER A 91 11.80 -6.80 9.44
C SER A 91 11.61 -6.43 10.91
N ASN A 92 10.44 -6.74 11.49
CA ASN A 92 10.17 -6.77 12.93
C ASN A 92 10.35 -5.42 13.62
N ASP A 93 9.46 -4.46 13.35
CA ASP A 93 9.49 -3.12 13.97
C ASP A 93 10.78 -2.32 13.65
N GLY A 94 11.20 -2.41 12.39
CA GLY A 94 12.30 -1.63 11.84
C GLY A 94 11.94 -0.15 11.63
N PRO A 95 12.94 0.72 11.41
CA PRO A 95 12.75 2.17 11.31
C PRO A 95 11.77 2.57 10.20
N TYR A 96 11.78 1.88 9.06
CA TYR A 96 10.89 2.18 7.95
C TYR A 96 9.44 1.71 8.17
N VAL A 97 9.22 0.69 9.01
CA VAL A 97 7.87 0.29 9.44
C VAL A 97 7.28 1.38 10.32
N ARG A 98 8.04 1.85 11.31
CA ARG A 98 7.63 2.95 12.20
C ARG A 98 7.34 4.24 11.45
N GLU A 99 8.20 4.60 10.50
CA GLU A 99 7.97 5.75 9.62
C GLU A 99 6.67 5.58 8.82
N PHE A 100 6.46 4.40 8.23
CA PHE A 100 5.26 4.10 7.45
C PHE A 100 3.98 4.21 8.30
N GLU A 101 3.95 3.58 9.48
CA GLU A 101 2.82 3.64 10.41
C GLU A 101 2.49 5.08 10.82
N GLN A 102 3.49 5.90 11.14
CA GLN A 102 3.29 7.30 11.49
C GLN A 102 2.72 8.13 10.32
N GLN A 103 3.18 7.86 9.09
CA GLN A 103 2.69 8.56 7.91
C GLN A 103 1.26 8.14 7.57
N VAL A 104 0.96 6.84 7.65
CA VAL A 104 -0.39 6.30 7.38
C VAL A 104 -1.38 6.76 8.45
N ALA A 105 -1.03 6.72 9.73
CA ALA A 105 -1.87 7.21 10.82
C ALA A 105 -2.26 8.68 10.59
N ARG A 106 -1.28 9.53 10.27
CA ARG A 106 -1.52 10.94 9.94
C ARG A 106 -2.43 11.12 8.73
N ARG A 107 -2.19 10.38 7.64
CA ARG A 107 -3.01 10.47 6.42
C ARG A 107 -4.44 9.96 6.62
N ALA A 108 -4.62 8.93 7.44
CA ALA A 108 -5.92 8.36 7.75
C ALA A 108 -6.68 9.16 8.82
N GLY A 109 -6.06 10.15 9.48
CA GLY A 109 -6.63 10.84 10.63
C GLY A 109 -6.79 9.94 11.86
N ALA A 110 -6.07 8.81 11.91
CA ALA A 110 -6.11 7.87 13.01
C ALA A 110 -5.02 8.19 14.05
N ARG A 111 -5.28 7.88 15.32
CA ARG A 111 -4.27 8.03 16.38
C ARG A 111 -3.14 7.01 16.25
N TYR A 112 -3.46 5.81 15.79
CA TYR A 112 -2.54 4.68 15.69
C TYR A 112 -2.70 3.96 14.35
N CYS A 113 -1.61 3.39 13.85
CA CYS A 113 -1.59 2.50 12.71
C CYS A 113 -0.60 1.37 13.02
N VAL A 114 -0.98 0.13 12.71
CA VAL A 114 -0.12 -1.05 12.85
C VAL A 114 0.01 -1.67 11.47
N ALA A 115 1.24 -1.76 10.95
CA ALA A 115 1.52 -2.34 9.65
C ALA A 115 1.50 -3.87 9.75
N ILE A 116 0.72 -4.50 8.87
CA ILE A 116 0.61 -5.96 8.74
C ILE A 116 1.05 -6.37 7.33
N SER A 117 1.46 -7.63 7.17
CA SER A 117 1.95 -8.16 5.90
C SER A 117 0.94 -8.08 4.75
N ASN A 118 -0.37 -8.14 5.04
CA ASN A 118 -1.44 -7.99 4.05
C ASN A 118 -2.79 -7.67 4.73
N GLY A 119 -3.79 -7.33 3.91
CA GLY A 119 -5.14 -6.96 4.36
C GLY A 119 -5.94 -8.09 4.99
N THR A 120 -5.82 -9.32 4.48
CA THR A 120 -6.55 -10.49 5.03
C THR A 120 -6.12 -10.76 6.47
N THR A 121 -4.81 -10.84 6.72
CA THR A 121 -4.27 -11.05 8.07
C THR A 121 -4.59 -9.86 8.99
N ALA A 122 -4.63 -8.63 8.45
CA ALA A 122 -5.04 -7.47 9.23
C ALA A 122 -6.50 -7.58 9.72
N LEU A 123 -7.41 -8.04 8.85
CA LEU A 123 -8.81 -8.26 9.21
C LEU A 123 -8.97 -9.39 10.22
N GLU A 124 -8.26 -10.51 10.02
CA GLU A 124 -8.28 -11.63 10.97
C GLU A 124 -7.80 -11.19 12.35
N LEU A 125 -6.65 -10.49 12.41
CA LEU A 125 -6.10 -9.98 13.66
C LEU A 125 -7.07 -9.01 14.33
N THR A 126 -7.70 -8.13 13.55
CA THR A 126 -8.70 -7.17 14.05
C THR A 126 -9.92 -7.88 14.63
N ALA A 127 -10.46 -8.88 13.93
CA ALA A 127 -11.59 -9.66 14.41
C ALA A 127 -11.28 -10.40 15.72
N ARG A 128 -10.09 -11.00 15.82
CA ARG A 128 -9.61 -11.67 17.05
C ARG A 128 -9.42 -10.66 18.19
N ALA A 129 -8.82 -9.50 17.92
CA ALA A 129 -8.60 -8.46 18.93
C ALA A 129 -9.91 -7.88 19.47
N LEU A 130 -10.92 -7.73 18.61
CA LEU A 130 -12.26 -7.29 18.98
C LEU A 130 -13.14 -8.41 19.55
N GLN A 131 -12.63 -9.65 19.62
CA GLN A 131 -13.35 -10.84 20.07
C GLN A 131 -14.69 -11.03 19.33
N LEU A 132 -14.70 -10.76 18.02
CA LEU A 132 -15.91 -10.96 17.22
C LEU A 132 -16.25 -12.45 17.16
N THR A 133 -17.54 -12.75 17.32
CA THR A 133 -18.10 -14.12 17.25
C THR A 133 -19.14 -14.18 16.14
N GLY A 134 -19.17 -15.25 15.35
CA GLY A 134 -20.12 -15.48 14.26
C GLY A 134 -20.14 -16.92 13.79
#